data_AF-A0A5B2X7U1-F1
#
_entry.id   AF-A0A5B2X7U1-F1
#
_cell.length_a   1.000
_cell.length_b   1.000
_cell.length_c   1.000
_cell.angle_alpha   90.00
_cell.angle_beta   90.00
_cell.angle_gamma   90.00
#
_symmetry.space_group_name_H-M   'P 1'
#
loop_
_entity.id
_entity.type
_entity.pdbx_description
1 polymer ?
#
loop_
_entity_poly.entity_id
_entity_poly.type
_entity_poly.pdbx_seq_one_letter_code
_entity_poly.pdbx_strand_id
1 'polypeptide(L)'
;MADDLRARWTGGRRIERVGYLVGAVLLLSGLFHLGVFAVLGGPWEGPVSWRKPVTFGLSFGLTLITIVWVTSYLPLRDRARTWLLGLFTLECAIEVAGITVQAWRHVPSHYNAVGPFNAVVVAFLASGGMVLIAVVLALTVVAQRPNPSVSPSMRLALRFGFLALLAALAVGAVMIAKGEILANSGQLELAFATGGSYKPAHAAPMHAILVLPALAWLLSFTDWPEARRLLVVRVAVGCYLVVAAAVMLATFLG
;
A
#
# COMPACT_ATOMS: atom_id res chain seq x y z
N MET A 1 3.98 12.24 -25.56
CA MET A 1 4.23 12.90 -24.23
C MET A 1 3.21 12.48 -23.19
N ALA A 2 1.91 12.76 -23.43
CA ALA A 2 0.83 11.99 -22.81
C ALA A 2 0.80 10.56 -23.36
N ASP A 3 1.34 10.33 -24.54
CA ASP A 3 1.19 9.07 -25.29
C ASP A 3 1.91 7.86 -24.69
N ASP A 4 3.00 7.98 -23.92
CA ASP A 4 3.63 6.80 -23.26
C ASP A 4 2.84 6.37 -22.01
N LEU A 5 2.44 7.33 -21.16
CA LEU A 5 1.55 7.04 -20.03
C LEU A 5 0.15 6.62 -20.50
N ARG A 6 -0.41 7.32 -21.47
CA ARG A 6 -1.72 7.03 -22.07
C ARG A 6 -1.68 5.72 -22.83
N ALA A 7 -0.64 5.38 -23.60
CA ALA A 7 -0.51 4.06 -24.22
C ALA A 7 -0.34 2.93 -23.19
N ARG A 8 0.38 3.17 -22.09
CA ARG A 8 0.44 2.19 -20.98
C ARG A 8 -0.88 2.06 -20.23
N TRP A 9 -1.68 3.12 -20.15
CA TRP A 9 -3.00 3.12 -19.49
C TRP A 9 -4.12 2.57 -20.39
N THR A 10 -4.12 2.86 -21.69
CA THR A 10 -5.18 2.45 -22.64
C THR A 10 -4.82 1.21 -23.45
N GLY A 11 -3.54 0.99 -23.74
CA GLY A 11 -2.99 -0.18 -24.44
C GLY A 11 -2.49 -1.30 -23.53
N GLY A 12 -2.59 -1.12 -22.21
CA GLY A 12 -2.22 -2.13 -21.22
C GLY A 12 -3.08 -3.41 -21.30
N ARG A 13 -2.54 -4.49 -20.74
CA ARG A 13 -3.26 -5.77 -20.64
C ARG A 13 -4.58 -5.55 -19.88
N ARG A 14 -5.58 -6.41 -20.12
CA ARG A 14 -6.90 -6.30 -19.46
C ARG A 14 -6.78 -6.16 -17.93
N ILE A 15 -5.88 -6.93 -17.32
CA ILE A 15 -5.65 -6.88 -15.87
C ILE A 15 -5.11 -5.54 -15.36
N GLU A 16 -4.25 -4.88 -16.14
CA GLU A 16 -3.69 -3.58 -15.78
C GLU A 16 -4.77 -2.50 -15.83
N ARG A 17 -5.61 -2.52 -16.87
CA ARG A 17 -6.78 -1.63 -17.00
C ARG A 17 -7.77 -1.81 -15.86
N VAL A 18 -8.07 -3.05 -15.49
CA VAL A 18 -8.93 -3.36 -14.34
C VAL A 18 -8.31 -2.83 -13.04
N GLY A 19 -7.01 -3.06 -12.82
CA GLY A 19 -6.31 -2.57 -11.63
C GLY A 19 -6.33 -1.03 -11.53
N TYR A 20 -6.11 -0.31 -12.62
CA TYR A 20 -6.23 1.16 -12.63
C TYR A 20 -7.65 1.64 -12.35
N LEU A 21 -8.67 1.00 -12.96
CA LEU A 21 -10.07 1.35 -12.74
C LEU A 21 -10.46 1.13 -11.27
N VAL A 22 -10.16 -0.05 -10.71
CA VAL A 22 -10.44 -0.36 -9.31
C VAL A 22 -9.68 0.61 -8.41
N GLY A 23 -8.40 0.87 -8.67
CA GLY A 23 -7.63 1.85 -7.91
C GLY A 23 -8.24 3.25 -7.90
N ALA A 24 -8.73 3.72 -9.06
CA ALA A 24 -9.45 4.99 -9.15
C ALA A 24 -10.76 4.97 -8.36
N VAL A 25 -11.53 3.89 -8.41
CA VAL A 25 -12.75 3.71 -7.60
C VAL A 25 -12.44 3.76 -6.10
N LEU A 26 -11.36 3.12 -5.65
CA LEU A 26 -10.94 3.16 -4.24
C LEU A 26 -10.52 4.57 -3.80
N LEU A 27 -9.79 5.30 -4.65
CA LEU A 27 -9.47 6.72 -4.40
C LEU A 27 -10.74 7.57 -4.26
N LEU A 28 -11.66 7.43 -5.22
CA LEU A 28 -12.94 8.14 -5.21
C LEU A 28 -13.79 7.76 -3.99
N SER A 29 -13.77 6.50 -3.56
CA SER A 29 -14.40 6.06 -2.32
C SER A 29 -13.80 6.79 -1.11
N GLY A 30 -12.47 6.87 -1.01
CA GLY A 30 -11.81 7.61 0.07
C GLY A 30 -12.20 9.10 0.10
N LEU A 31 -12.22 9.76 -1.08
CA LEU A 31 -12.64 11.15 -1.21
C LEU A 31 -14.13 11.36 -0.89
N PHE A 32 -14.98 10.42 -1.31
CA PHE A 32 -16.40 10.43 -0.98
C PHE A 32 -16.62 10.41 0.53
N HIS A 33 -15.94 9.50 1.25
CA HIS A 33 -16.04 9.45 2.72
C HIS A 33 -15.46 10.68 3.41
N LEU A 34 -14.49 11.36 2.79
CA LEU A 34 -13.98 12.64 3.29
C LEU A 34 -15.05 13.72 3.15
N GLY A 35 -15.78 13.74 2.03
CA GLY A 35 -16.93 14.61 1.82
C GLY A 35 -18.07 14.31 2.80
N VAL A 36 -18.37 13.04 3.06
CA VAL A 36 -19.34 12.62 4.09
C VAL A 36 -18.96 13.17 5.46
N PHE A 37 -17.69 13.04 5.87
CA PHE A 37 -17.20 13.63 7.11
C PHE A 37 -17.33 15.16 7.13
N ALA A 38 -16.99 15.83 6.03
CA ALA A 38 -17.07 17.29 5.95
C ALA A 38 -18.50 17.84 6.05
N VAL A 39 -19.49 17.08 5.59
CA VAL A 39 -20.92 17.49 5.57
C VAL A 39 -21.68 17.01 6.80
N LEU A 40 -21.56 15.73 7.15
CA LEU A 40 -22.33 15.09 8.22
C LEU A 40 -21.60 15.07 9.58
N GLY A 41 -20.29 15.36 9.60
CA GLY A 41 -19.48 15.30 10.81
C GLY A 41 -19.28 13.88 11.34
N GLY A 42 -18.88 13.78 12.62
CA GLY A 42 -18.60 12.53 13.32
C GLY A 42 -17.14 12.38 13.75
N PRO A 43 -16.77 11.25 14.38
CA PRO A 43 -15.42 11.09 14.90
C PRO A 43 -14.37 10.96 13.78
N TRP A 44 -13.29 11.75 13.87
CA TRP A 44 -12.09 11.57 13.05
C TRP A 44 -11.09 10.61 13.68
N GLU A 45 -11.05 10.59 15.02
CA GLU A 45 -10.17 9.74 15.81
C GLU A 45 -10.93 8.56 16.43
N GLY A 46 -10.18 7.57 16.92
CA GLY A 46 -10.73 6.41 17.58
C GLY A 46 -11.08 5.23 16.66
N PRO A 47 -11.58 4.13 17.26
CA PRO A 47 -11.78 2.85 16.58
C PRO A 47 -12.92 2.85 15.57
N VAL A 48 -13.91 3.73 15.75
CA VAL A 48 -15.01 4.01 14.83
C VAL A 48 -14.86 5.45 14.36
N SER A 49 -14.23 5.65 13.21
CA SER A 49 -13.94 6.98 12.69
C SER A 49 -13.99 7.04 11.18
N TRP A 50 -14.38 8.21 10.64
CA TRP A 50 -14.38 8.47 9.20
C TRP A 50 -12.97 8.47 8.60
N ARG A 51 -11.94 8.71 9.41
CA ARG A 51 -10.56 8.62 8.96
C ARG A 51 -10.24 7.26 8.33
N LYS A 52 -10.81 6.16 8.85
CA LYS A 52 -10.54 4.81 8.33
C LYS A 52 -10.96 4.63 6.86
N PRO A 53 -12.24 4.78 6.47
CA PRO A 53 -12.62 4.62 5.07
C PRO A 53 -11.94 5.65 4.15
N VAL A 54 -11.65 6.86 4.65
CA VAL A 54 -10.87 7.86 3.90
C VAL A 54 -9.45 7.37 3.60
N THR A 55 -8.66 7.05 4.64
CA THR A 55 -7.25 6.72 4.45
C THR A 55 -7.07 5.34 3.80
N PHE A 56 -7.94 4.37 4.07
CA PHE A 56 -7.88 3.07 3.40
C PHE A 56 -8.22 3.21 1.92
N GLY A 57 -9.29 3.92 1.55
CA GLY A 57 -9.63 4.15 0.14
C GLY A 57 -8.49 4.86 -0.62
N LEU A 58 -7.96 5.94 -0.04
CA LEU A 58 -6.85 6.70 -0.63
C LEU A 58 -5.57 5.88 -0.75
N SER A 59 -5.14 5.22 0.34
CA SER A 59 -3.87 4.48 0.36
C SER A 59 -3.91 3.23 -0.51
N PHE A 60 -4.97 2.41 -0.44
CA PHE A 60 -5.10 1.22 -1.28
C PHE A 60 -5.30 1.58 -2.74
N GLY A 61 -6.10 2.61 -3.05
CA GLY A 61 -6.28 3.09 -4.41
C GLY A 61 -4.97 3.55 -5.04
N LEU A 62 -4.21 4.40 -4.34
CA LEU A 62 -2.92 4.88 -4.81
C LEU A 62 -1.88 3.77 -4.92
N THR A 63 -1.83 2.86 -3.93
CA THR A 63 -0.90 1.73 -3.93
C THR A 63 -1.20 0.76 -5.08
N LEU A 64 -2.47 0.45 -5.33
CA LEU A 64 -2.87 -0.41 -6.45
C LEU A 64 -2.46 0.20 -7.80
N ILE A 65 -2.75 1.48 -8.03
CA ILE A 65 -2.32 2.20 -9.24
C ILE A 65 -0.79 2.14 -9.37
N THR A 66 -0.08 2.37 -8.27
CA THR A 66 1.38 2.31 -8.23
C THR A 66 1.90 0.93 -8.59
N ILE A 67 1.35 -0.14 -7.99
CA ILE A 67 1.75 -1.53 -8.25
C ILE A 67 1.49 -1.91 -9.71
N VAL A 68 0.33 -1.56 -10.27
CA VAL A 68 0.05 -1.81 -11.69
C VAL A 68 1.06 -1.09 -12.58
N TRP A 69 1.40 0.17 -12.25
CA TRP A 69 2.40 0.93 -13.01
C TRP A 69 3.81 0.36 -12.91
N VAL A 70 4.34 0.16 -11.70
CA VAL A 70 5.73 -0.28 -11.48
C VAL A 70 5.96 -1.72 -11.97
N THR A 71 4.93 -2.58 -11.94
CA THR A 71 5.03 -3.93 -12.50
C THR A 71 5.19 -3.94 -14.02
N SER A 72 4.90 -2.85 -14.73
CA SER A 72 5.21 -2.72 -16.17
C SER A 72 6.71 -2.80 -16.48
N TYR A 73 7.57 -2.47 -15.51
CA TYR A 73 9.03 -2.56 -15.63
C TYR A 73 9.59 -3.94 -15.22
N LEU A 74 8.76 -4.82 -14.67
CA LEU A 74 9.20 -6.12 -14.18
C LEU A 74 9.16 -7.20 -15.28
N PRO A 75 10.16 -8.10 -15.34
CA PRO A 75 10.21 -9.21 -16.31
C PRO A 75 9.26 -10.34 -15.89
N LEU A 76 7.95 -10.08 -15.88
CA LEU A 76 6.88 -11.03 -15.54
C LEU A 76 6.29 -11.69 -16.78
N ARG A 77 6.12 -13.02 -16.73
CA ARG A 77 5.29 -13.76 -17.71
C ARG A 77 3.82 -13.34 -17.59
N ASP A 78 3.09 -13.35 -18.69
CA ASP A 78 1.69 -12.86 -18.75
C ASP A 78 0.76 -13.53 -17.73
N ARG A 79 0.89 -14.85 -17.57
CA ARG A 79 0.12 -15.62 -16.59
C ARG A 79 0.42 -15.15 -15.16
N ALA A 80 1.70 -15.08 -14.78
CA ALA A 80 2.11 -14.64 -13.45
C ALA A 80 1.65 -13.20 -13.16
N ARG A 81 1.78 -12.30 -14.15
CA ARG A 81 1.28 -10.92 -14.05
C ARG A 81 -0.22 -10.87 -13.81
N THR A 82 -1.00 -11.63 -14.57
CA THR A 82 -2.46 -11.67 -14.43
C THR A 82 -2.88 -12.17 -13.06
N TRP A 83 -2.25 -13.23 -12.56
CA TRP A 83 -2.54 -13.78 -11.24
C TRP A 83 -2.14 -12.82 -10.11
N LEU A 84 -0.90 -12.32 -10.11
CA LEU A 84 -0.40 -11.46 -9.04
C LEU A 84 -1.16 -10.13 -8.97
N LEU A 85 -1.38 -9.47 -10.12
CA LEU A 85 -2.15 -8.22 -10.14
C LEU A 85 -3.64 -8.45 -9.85
N GLY A 86 -4.21 -9.57 -10.29
CA GLY A 86 -5.60 -9.91 -9.99
C GLY A 86 -5.83 -10.13 -8.50
N LEU A 87 -4.96 -10.90 -7.86
CA LEU A 87 -5.02 -11.14 -6.43
C LEU A 87 -4.81 -9.84 -5.64
N PHE A 88 -3.78 -9.06 -5.99
CA PHE A 88 -3.55 -7.76 -5.35
C PHE A 88 -4.75 -6.82 -5.48
N THR A 89 -5.35 -6.74 -6.69
CA THR A 89 -6.53 -5.91 -6.96
C THR A 89 -7.74 -6.36 -6.15
N LEU A 90 -7.99 -7.67 -6.11
CA LEU A 90 -9.12 -8.25 -5.37
C LEU A 90 -9.00 -7.97 -3.87
N GLU A 91 -7.83 -8.23 -3.30
CA GLU A 91 -7.59 -7.97 -1.87
C GLU A 91 -7.70 -6.49 -1.53
N CYS A 92 -7.17 -5.59 -2.37
CA CYS A 92 -7.35 -4.16 -2.16
C CYS A 92 -8.84 -3.75 -2.12
N ALA A 93 -9.67 -4.37 -2.97
CA ALA A 93 -11.11 -4.10 -2.99
C ALA A 93 -11.82 -4.68 -1.77
N ILE A 94 -11.51 -5.91 -1.37
CA ILE A 94 -12.09 -6.59 -0.21
C ILE A 94 -11.75 -5.82 1.09
N GLU A 95 -10.49 -5.44 1.27
CA GLU A 95 -10.02 -4.65 2.40
C GLU A 95 -10.82 -3.36 2.55
N VAL A 96 -10.83 -2.52 1.50
CA VAL A 96 -11.53 -1.23 1.55
C VAL A 96 -13.04 -1.42 1.72
N ALA A 97 -13.65 -2.43 1.09
CA ALA A 97 -15.06 -2.74 1.27
C ALA A 97 -15.39 -3.14 2.71
N GLY A 98 -14.59 -4.02 3.32
CA GLY A 98 -14.75 -4.45 4.71
C GLY A 98 -14.65 -3.27 5.68
N ILE A 99 -13.65 -2.41 5.52
CA ILE A 99 -13.52 -1.17 6.30
C ILE A 99 -14.73 -0.26 6.12
N THR A 100 -15.15 -0.07 4.87
CA THR A 100 -16.25 0.83 4.51
C THR A 100 -17.56 0.35 5.12
N VAL A 101 -17.91 -0.93 4.93
CA VAL A 101 -19.14 -1.51 5.50
C VAL A 101 -19.15 -1.38 7.01
N GLN A 102 -18.03 -1.64 7.68
CA GLN A 102 -17.96 -1.50 9.14
C GLN A 102 -18.09 -0.05 9.61
N ALA A 103 -17.52 0.91 8.88
CA ALA A 103 -17.68 2.33 9.17
C ALA A 103 -19.14 2.78 9.09
N TRP A 104 -19.87 2.37 8.04
CA TRP A 104 -21.30 2.66 7.88
C TRP A 104 -22.20 1.92 8.89
N ARG A 105 -21.73 0.80 9.44
CA ARG A 105 -22.38 0.10 10.55
C ARG A 105 -22.02 0.70 11.92
N HIS A 106 -21.17 1.73 11.96
CA HIS A 106 -20.69 2.38 13.18
C HIS A 106 -20.03 1.41 14.18
N VAL A 107 -19.31 0.40 13.67
CA VAL A 107 -18.57 -0.55 14.50
C VAL A 107 -17.10 -0.62 14.07
N PRO A 108 -16.17 -1.03 14.96
CA PRO A 108 -14.78 -1.16 14.58
C PRO A 108 -14.60 -2.26 13.52
N SER A 109 -13.71 -2.01 12.57
CA SER A 109 -13.38 -2.97 11.51
C SER A 109 -12.34 -4.01 11.91
N HIS A 110 -11.38 -3.63 12.75
CA HIS A 110 -10.33 -4.50 13.28
C HIS A 110 -10.62 -4.83 14.74
N TYR A 111 -10.20 -6.01 15.20
CA TYR A 111 -10.31 -6.51 16.58
C TYR A 111 -11.74 -6.75 17.10
N ASN A 112 -12.75 -6.29 16.38
CA ASN A 112 -14.15 -6.48 16.75
C ASN A 112 -14.65 -7.82 16.21
N ALA A 113 -14.57 -8.87 17.02
CA ALA A 113 -15.10 -10.20 16.70
C ALA A 113 -16.48 -10.48 17.31
N VAL A 114 -17.17 -9.46 17.85
CA VAL A 114 -18.48 -9.64 18.49
C VAL A 114 -19.54 -9.88 17.43
N GLY A 115 -20.01 -11.12 17.32
CA GLY A 115 -21.03 -11.56 16.36
C GLY A 115 -20.47 -12.08 15.03
N PRO A 116 -21.23 -12.92 14.30
CA PRO A 116 -20.71 -13.71 13.19
C PRO A 116 -20.21 -12.86 12.02
N PHE A 117 -20.93 -11.81 11.65
CA PHE A 117 -20.52 -10.94 10.54
C PHE A 117 -19.22 -10.18 10.86
N ASN A 118 -19.07 -9.70 12.09
CA ASN A 118 -17.88 -8.96 12.51
C ASN A 118 -16.64 -9.87 12.52
N ALA A 119 -16.79 -11.09 13.05
CA ALA A 119 -15.74 -12.10 13.02
C ALA A 119 -15.28 -12.44 11.59
N VAL A 120 -16.22 -12.57 10.64
CA VAL A 120 -15.90 -12.79 9.22
C VAL A 120 -15.12 -11.61 8.64
N VAL A 121 -15.53 -10.37 8.91
CA VAL A 121 -14.80 -9.19 8.41
C VAL A 121 -13.38 -9.14 8.98
N VAL A 122 -13.21 -9.32 10.29
CA VAL A 122 -11.87 -9.34 10.92
C VAL A 122 -10.99 -10.43 10.31
N ALA A 123 -11.53 -11.63 10.10
CA ALA A 123 -10.79 -12.72 9.47
C ALA A 123 -10.37 -12.40 8.02
N PHE A 124 -11.24 -11.75 7.23
CA PHE A 124 -10.89 -11.32 5.87
C PHE A 124 -9.81 -10.23 5.87
N LEU A 125 -9.88 -9.23 6.75
CA LEU A 125 -8.84 -8.19 6.83
C LEU A 125 -7.48 -8.78 7.27
N ALA A 126 -7.48 -9.74 8.21
CA ALA A 126 -6.25 -10.38 8.63
C ALA A 126 -5.64 -11.28 7.52
N SER A 127 -6.46 -12.11 6.89
CA SER A 127 -6.00 -13.03 5.84
C SER A 127 -5.65 -12.30 4.53
N GLY A 128 -6.40 -11.25 4.17
CA GLY A 128 -6.11 -10.38 3.02
C GLY A 128 -4.75 -9.70 3.13
N GLY A 129 -4.42 -9.18 4.32
CA GLY A 129 -3.07 -8.69 4.63
C GLY A 129 -1.96 -9.71 4.35
N MET A 130 -2.16 -10.99 4.70
CA MET A 130 -1.20 -12.06 4.41
C MET A 130 -1.06 -12.35 2.92
N VAL A 131 -2.18 -12.30 2.18
CA VAL A 131 -2.18 -12.43 0.73
C VAL A 131 -1.39 -11.28 0.07
N LEU A 132 -1.61 -10.04 0.52
CA LEU A 132 -0.87 -8.87 0.03
C LEU A 132 0.64 -9.01 0.29
N ILE A 133 1.03 -9.50 1.47
CA ILE A 133 2.43 -9.82 1.78
C ILE A 133 2.98 -10.84 0.78
N ALA A 134 2.28 -11.94 0.54
CA ALA A 134 2.74 -12.98 -0.37
C ALA A 134 2.91 -12.46 -1.81
N VAL A 135 1.96 -11.66 -2.29
CA VAL A 135 2.04 -11.05 -3.62
C VAL A 135 3.19 -10.07 -3.71
N VAL A 136 3.34 -9.16 -2.74
CA VAL A 136 4.42 -8.16 -2.73
C VAL A 136 5.78 -8.84 -2.57
N LEU A 137 5.89 -9.92 -1.78
CA LEU A 137 7.10 -10.73 -1.70
C LEU A 137 7.46 -11.32 -3.07
N ALA A 138 6.50 -11.92 -3.79
CA ALA A 138 6.73 -12.46 -5.13
C ALA A 138 7.19 -11.37 -6.11
N LEU A 139 6.55 -10.19 -6.10
CA LEU A 139 6.96 -9.05 -6.92
C LEU A 139 8.34 -8.52 -6.54
N THR A 140 8.66 -8.49 -5.24
CA THR A 140 9.98 -8.10 -4.72
C THR A 140 11.06 -9.03 -5.26
N VAL A 141 10.86 -10.35 -5.18
CA VAL A 141 11.78 -11.35 -5.74
C VAL A 141 12.00 -11.14 -7.23
N VAL A 142 10.94 -10.84 -7.99
CA VAL A 142 11.07 -10.54 -9.43
C VAL A 142 11.82 -9.24 -9.68
N ALA A 143 11.59 -8.20 -8.86
CA ALA A 143 12.30 -6.92 -8.98
C ALA A 143 13.81 -7.04 -8.73
N GLN A 144 14.24 -8.01 -7.93
CA GLN A 144 15.68 -8.28 -7.71
C GLN A 144 16.36 -8.98 -8.90
N ARG A 145 15.61 -9.53 -9.87
CA ARG A 145 16.20 -10.19 -11.03
C ARG A 145 16.92 -9.17 -11.95
N PRO A 146 17.93 -9.60 -12.72
CA PRO A 146 18.51 -8.75 -13.76
C PRO A 146 17.45 -8.41 -14.82
N ASN A 147 17.33 -7.12 -15.17
CA ASN A 147 16.50 -6.67 -16.27
C ASN A 147 17.20 -5.57 -17.07
N PRO A 148 18.14 -5.89 -17.99
CA PRO A 148 18.97 -4.90 -18.70
C PRO A 148 18.17 -3.84 -19.49
N SER A 149 16.91 -4.09 -19.82
CA SER A 149 16.05 -3.12 -20.52
C SER A 149 15.58 -1.95 -19.64
N VAL A 150 15.76 -2.02 -18.32
CA VAL A 150 15.40 -0.96 -17.38
C VAL A 150 16.65 -0.19 -16.95
N SER A 151 16.59 1.15 -17.00
CA SER A 151 17.72 2.01 -16.62
C SER A 151 18.20 1.70 -15.18
N PRO A 152 19.52 1.83 -14.90
CA PRO A 152 20.06 1.64 -13.56
C PRO A 152 19.33 2.42 -12.45
N SER A 153 18.98 3.68 -12.71
CA SER A 153 18.23 4.55 -11.79
C SER A 153 16.84 4.00 -11.47
N MET A 154 16.04 3.66 -12.49
CA MET A 154 14.71 3.06 -12.30
C MET A 154 14.80 1.69 -11.62
N ARG A 155 15.79 0.87 -11.98
CA ARG A 155 16.00 -0.45 -11.36
C ARG A 155 16.29 -0.35 -9.86
N LEU A 156 17.16 0.58 -9.46
CA LEU A 156 17.44 0.83 -8.04
C LEU A 156 16.17 1.28 -7.31
N ALA A 157 15.42 2.22 -7.89
CA ALA A 157 14.17 2.72 -7.34
C ALA A 157 13.12 1.60 -7.15
N LEU A 158 12.95 0.72 -8.14
CA LEU A 158 12.03 -0.42 -8.06
C LEU A 158 12.45 -1.41 -6.97
N ARG A 159 13.73 -1.82 -6.97
CA ARG A 159 14.26 -2.78 -5.99
C ARG A 159 14.09 -2.29 -4.56
N PHE A 160 14.48 -1.05 -4.32
CA PHE A 160 14.32 -0.45 -3.00
C PHE A 160 12.85 -0.24 -2.64
N GLY A 161 12.05 0.29 -3.57
CA GLY A 161 10.63 0.53 -3.36
C GLY A 161 9.86 -0.73 -2.94
N PHE A 162 10.13 -1.86 -3.59
CA PHE A 162 9.51 -3.14 -3.23
C PHE A 162 9.97 -3.66 -1.87
N LEU A 163 11.27 -3.54 -1.55
CA LEU A 163 11.80 -3.90 -0.23
C LEU A 163 11.18 -3.04 0.89
N ALA A 164 11.06 -1.74 0.67
CA ALA A 164 10.44 -0.83 1.62
C ALA A 164 8.95 -1.13 1.80
N LEU A 165 8.21 -1.40 0.72
CA LEU A 165 6.81 -1.82 0.82
C LEU A 165 6.67 -3.16 1.57
N LEU A 166 7.56 -4.14 1.33
CA LEU A 166 7.56 -5.40 2.07
C LEU A 166 7.84 -5.17 3.56
N ALA A 167 8.77 -4.29 3.91
CA ALA A 167 9.02 -3.89 5.30
C ALA A 167 7.80 -3.21 5.93
N ALA A 168 7.11 -2.34 5.19
CA ALA A 168 5.86 -1.72 5.62
C ALA A 168 4.80 -2.78 5.97
N LEU A 169 4.61 -3.76 5.09
CA LEU A 169 3.65 -4.84 5.30
C LEU A 169 4.04 -5.75 6.47
N ALA A 170 5.33 -6.01 6.67
CA ALA A 170 5.81 -6.75 7.84
C ALA A 170 5.48 -6.02 9.16
N VAL A 171 5.69 -4.70 9.21
CA VAL A 171 5.26 -3.87 10.36
C VAL A 171 3.73 -3.93 10.52
N GLY A 172 2.99 -3.90 9.42
CA GLY A 172 1.53 -4.07 9.42
C GLY A 172 1.09 -5.41 10.01
N ALA A 173 1.75 -6.51 9.66
CA ALA A 173 1.47 -7.83 10.24
C ALA A 173 1.76 -7.86 11.74
N VAL A 174 2.88 -7.27 12.21
CA VAL A 174 3.19 -7.15 13.64
C VAL A 174 2.12 -6.33 14.37
N MET A 175 1.71 -5.20 13.78
CA MET A 175 0.65 -4.33 14.29
C MET A 175 -0.68 -5.10 14.49
N ILE A 176 -1.10 -5.85 13.47
CA ILE A 176 -2.33 -6.65 13.54
C ILE A 176 -2.18 -7.79 14.55
N ALA A 177 -1.10 -8.57 14.49
CA ALA A 177 -0.90 -9.72 15.38
C ALA A 177 -0.89 -9.31 16.85
N LYS A 178 -0.16 -8.24 17.21
CA LYS A 178 -0.14 -7.74 18.59
C LYS A 178 -1.52 -7.25 19.04
N GLY A 179 -2.21 -6.49 18.19
CA GLY A 179 -3.56 -6.02 18.51
C GLY A 179 -4.55 -7.18 18.67
N GLU A 180 -4.47 -8.21 17.83
CA GLU A 180 -5.36 -9.36 17.89
C GLU A 180 -5.13 -10.20 19.16
N ILE A 181 -3.86 -10.38 19.57
CA ILE A 181 -3.52 -11.04 20.85
C ILE A 181 -4.13 -10.30 22.04
N LEU A 182 -4.04 -8.97 22.05
CA LEU A 182 -4.61 -8.12 23.10
C LEU A 182 -6.15 -8.12 23.08
N ALA A 183 -6.75 -8.07 21.90
CA ALA A 183 -8.20 -8.13 21.75
C ALA A 183 -8.76 -9.47 22.27
N ASN A 184 -8.12 -10.58 21.91
CA ASN A 184 -8.50 -11.92 22.36
C ASN A 184 -8.26 -12.15 23.86
N SER A 185 -7.40 -11.36 24.51
CA SER A 185 -7.23 -11.39 25.96
C SER A 185 -8.18 -10.44 26.72
N GLY A 186 -9.16 -9.85 26.03
CA GLY A 186 -10.14 -8.93 26.61
C GLY A 186 -9.66 -7.48 26.76
N GLN A 187 -8.47 -7.14 26.24
CA GLN A 187 -7.85 -5.82 26.38
C GLN A 187 -8.06 -4.96 25.12
N LEU A 188 -9.32 -4.75 24.74
CA LEU A 188 -9.67 -4.13 23.45
C LEU A 188 -9.17 -2.67 23.31
N GLU A 189 -9.21 -1.87 24.38
CA GLU A 189 -8.69 -0.51 24.35
C GLU A 189 -7.17 -0.48 24.11
N LEU A 190 -6.43 -1.37 24.78
CA LEU A 190 -5.00 -1.51 24.59
C LEU A 190 -4.67 -2.05 23.20
N ALA A 191 -5.50 -2.93 22.63
CA ALA A 191 -5.35 -3.39 21.25
C ALA A 191 -5.43 -2.22 20.26
N PHE A 192 -6.39 -1.30 20.42
CA PHE A 192 -6.50 -0.11 19.58
C PHE A 192 -5.35 0.87 19.80
N ALA A 193 -4.92 1.09 21.03
CA ALA A 193 -3.77 1.95 21.34
C ALA A 193 -2.48 1.39 20.72
N THR A 194 -2.24 0.09 20.88
CA THR A 194 -1.10 -0.63 20.30
C THR A 194 -1.14 -0.59 18.77
N GLY A 195 -2.29 -0.88 18.16
CA GLY A 195 -2.44 -0.75 16.71
C GLY A 195 -2.17 0.68 16.22
N GLY A 196 -2.59 1.68 17.00
CA GLY A 196 -2.34 3.10 16.73
C GLY A 196 -0.86 3.47 16.73
N SER A 197 -0.08 2.96 17.69
CA SER A 197 1.33 3.32 17.85
C SER A 197 2.23 2.81 16.72
N TYR A 198 1.85 1.72 16.05
CA TYR A 198 2.60 1.18 14.90
C TYR A 198 2.34 1.91 13.57
N LYS A 199 1.30 2.75 13.47
CA LYS A 199 0.93 3.42 12.22
C LYS A 199 2.07 4.24 11.59
N PRO A 200 2.88 5.03 12.34
CA PRO A 200 4.01 5.75 11.75
C PRO A 200 5.06 4.82 11.14
N ALA A 201 5.48 3.77 11.86
CA ALA A 201 6.44 2.78 11.36
C ALA A 201 5.92 1.97 10.18
N HIS A 202 4.60 1.79 10.06
CA HIS A 202 3.97 1.17 8.90
C HIS A 202 3.93 2.12 7.69
N ALA A 203 3.52 3.38 7.91
CA ALA A 203 3.34 4.36 6.83
C ALA A 203 4.66 4.87 6.25
N ALA A 204 5.67 5.12 7.09
CA ALA A 204 6.95 5.69 6.66
C ALA A 204 7.65 4.90 5.54
N PRO A 205 7.78 3.56 5.58
CA PRO A 205 8.37 2.79 4.48
C PRO A 205 7.44 2.58 3.28
N MET A 206 6.12 2.70 3.45
CA MET A 206 5.12 2.30 2.44
C MET A 206 5.23 3.09 1.13
N HIS A 207 5.52 4.39 1.20
CA HIS A 207 5.44 5.28 0.04
C HIS A 207 6.64 5.21 -0.90
N ALA A 208 7.73 4.52 -0.53
CA ALA A 208 8.95 4.46 -1.32
C ALA A 208 8.71 3.84 -2.71
N ILE A 209 7.79 2.87 -2.79
CA ILE A 209 7.38 2.20 -4.04
C ILE A 209 6.75 3.15 -5.05
N LEU A 210 6.17 4.27 -4.61
CA LEU A 210 5.68 5.33 -5.47
C LEU A 210 6.76 6.40 -5.69
N VAL A 211 7.29 6.95 -4.60
CA VAL A 211 8.14 8.15 -4.62
C VAL A 211 9.42 7.94 -5.42
N LEU A 212 10.11 6.81 -5.22
CA LEU A 212 11.41 6.60 -5.85
C LEU A 212 11.28 6.25 -7.34
N PRO A 213 10.38 5.35 -7.77
CA PRO A 213 10.13 5.16 -9.20
C PRO A 213 9.63 6.42 -9.87
N ALA A 214 8.78 7.22 -9.21
CA ALA A 214 8.33 8.52 -9.74
C ALA A 214 9.50 9.48 -9.94
N LEU A 215 10.41 9.59 -8.98
CA LEU A 215 11.63 10.38 -9.13
C LEU A 215 12.49 9.89 -10.30
N ALA A 216 12.75 8.59 -10.39
CA ALA A 216 13.55 8.02 -11.49
C ALA A 216 12.89 8.26 -12.86
N TRP A 217 11.56 8.14 -12.92
CA TRP A 217 10.78 8.45 -14.12
C TRP A 217 10.85 9.94 -14.48
N LEU A 218 10.68 10.85 -13.52
CA LEU A 218 10.79 12.28 -13.76
C LEU A 218 12.19 12.68 -14.25
N LEU A 219 13.24 12.10 -13.66
CA LEU A 219 14.62 12.33 -14.10
C LEU A 219 14.88 11.86 -15.54
N SER A 220 14.09 10.90 -16.05
CA SER A 220 14.23 10.41 -17.42
C SER A 220 13.95 11.47 -18.49
N PHE A 221 13.22 12.54 -18.13
CA PHE A 221 12.91 13.68 -19.02
C PHE A 221 13.99 14.77 -19.04
N THR A 222 15.08 14.61 -18.29
CA THR A 222 16.20 15.57 -18.28
C THR A 222 17.27 15.17 -19.29
N ASP A 223 18.14 16.08 -19.74
CA ASP A 223 19.32 15.71 -20.54
C ASP A 223 20.49 15.15 -19.70
N TRP A 224 20.25 14.86 -18.42
CA TRP A 224 21.31 14.40 -17.54
C TRP A 224 21.79 12.99 -17.91
N PRO A 225 23.11 12.75 -17.90
CA PRO A 225 23.65 11.40 -18.05
C PRO A 225 23.08 10.45 -16.99
N GLU A 226 22.89 9.18 -17.35
CA GLU A 226 22.33 8.16 -16.46
C GLU A 226 23.11 8.04 -15.13
N ALA A 227 24.42 8.28 -15.15
CA ALA A 227 25.26 8.32 -13.95
C ALA A 227 24.78 9.37 -12.93
N ARG A 228 24.38 10.56 -13.40
CA ARG A 228 23.86 11.65 -12.55
C ARG A 228 22.46 11.32 -12.03
N ARG A 229 21.59 10.77 -12.87
CA ARG A 229 20.24 10.33 -12.46
C ARG A 229 20.31 9.24 -11.40
N LEU A 230 21.20 8.26 -11.58
CA LEU A 230 21.46 7.20 -10.62
C LEU A 230 22.00 7.74 -9.29
N LEU A 231 22.92 8.71 -9.32
CA LEU A 231 23.41 9.36 -8.11
C LEU A 231 22.27 10.01 -7.32
N VAL A 232 21.38 10.76 -7.99
CA VAL A 232 20.22 11.38 -7.34
C VAL A 232 19.30 10.33 -6.71
N VAL A 233 19.01 9.24 -7.42
CA VAL A 233 18.19 8.14 -6.86
C VAL A 233 18.90 7.48 -5.67
N ARG A 234 20.23 7.30 -5.69
CA ARG A 234 20.98 6.78 -4.53
C ARG A 234 20.89 7.69 -3.32
N VAL A 235 21.04 8.99 -3.51
CA VAL A 235 20.89 9.98 -2.43
C VAL A 235 19.47 9.93 -1.88
N ALA A 236 18.46 9.92 -2.75
CA ALA A 236 17.06 9.81 -2.34
C ALA A 236 16.77 8.53 -1.55
N VAL A 237 17.32 7.38 -1.98
CA VAL A 237 17.26 6.12 -1.23
C VAL A 237 17.90 6.25 0.16
N GLY A 238 19.09 6.85 0.24
CA GLY A 238 19.79 7.08 1.51
C GLY A 238 18.99 7.95 2.47
N CYS A 239 18.47 9.09 1.99
CA CYS A 239 17.61 9.97 2.78
C CYS A 239 16.34 9.26 3.24
N TYR A 240 15.70 8.51 2.34
CA TYR A 240 14.49 7.75 2.66
C TYR A 240 14.75 6.70 3.74
N LEU A 241 15.86 5.95 3.62
CA LEU A 241 16.30 4.97 4.61
C LEU A 241 16.49 5.60 5.98
N VAL A 242 17.17 6.74 6.07
CA VAL A 242 17.40 7.44 7.35
C VAL A 242 16.08 7.83 8.00
N VAL A 243 15.17 8.44 7.23
CA VAL A 243 13.85 8.86 7.76
C VAL A 243 13.03 7.65 8.19
N ALA A 244 12.93 6.62 7.35
CA ALA A 244 12.16 5.42 7.68
C ALA A 244 12.74 4.69 8.90
N ALA A 245 14.06 4.56 8.99
CA ALA A 245 14.74 3.96 10.14
C ALA A 245 14.53 4.78 11.42
N ALA A 246 14.60 6.11 11.36
CA ALA A 246 14.34 6.96 12.52
C ALA A 246 12.90 6.80 13.03
N VAL A 247 11.91 6.77 12.14
CA VAL A 247 10.49 6.55 12.52
C VAL A 247 10.28 5.16 13.10
N MET A 248 10.90 4.12 12.50
CA MET A 248 10.84 2.76 13.05
C MET A 248 11.48 2.71 14.44
N LEU A 249 12.69 3.23 14.62
CA LEU A 249 13.38 3.25 15.91
C LEU A 249 12.56 3.96 16.98
N ALA A 250 12.02 5.15 16.68
CA ALA A 250 11.13 5.85 17.60
C ALA A 250 9.91 5.00 17.98
N THR A 251 9.29 4.33 17.00
CA THR A 251 8.11 3.48 17.25
C THR A 251 8.42 2.25 18.11
N PHE A 252 9.60 1.65 17.96
CA PHE A 252 9.97 0.42 18.66
C PHE A 252 10.70 0.65 19.99
N LEU A 253 11.32 1.82 20.19
CA LEU A 253 12.06 2.15 21.42
C LEU A 253 11.24 2.95 22.44
N GLY A 254 10.16 3.64 22.02
CA GLY A 254 9.35 4.48 22.89
C GLY A 254 9.80 5.93 22.86
#